data_AF-A0A954W446-F1
#
_entry.id   AF-A0A954W446-F1
#
_cell.length_a   1.000
_cell.length_b   1.000
_cell.length_c   1.000
_cell.angle_alpha   90.00
_cell.angle_beta   90.00
_cell.angle_gamma   90.00
#
_symmetry.space_group_name_H-M   'P 1'
#
loop_
_entity.id
_entity.type
_entity.pdbx_description
1 polymer ?
#
loop_
_entity_poly.entity_id
_entity_poly.type
_entity_poly.pdbx_seq_one_letter_code
_entity_poly.pdbx_strand_id
1 'polypeptide(L)'
;GLRYGDQIVAFGGRTVDTANEFKNVLGIFPRGWRVPMTYRRDDQQFDVLVRLTGVHAREELLEKVQRAVPAEEPPGGKKPDKDDESKEDDQPRDDEKNSDADKPDGSQPKPGQPKPGQPRPARRSPAAQQVKVPEAAAKLIEQRRGYANYYFNQLNRDRVWKSFGSSAGEFSTATGPWKLTGELTIGGDVEILLGDETATALFPGGPANLELSKDLDEQTAPEGSGGLLVGLHLWQRMLRVGPAQFGDVYYLGTVPVPGKELPCDTLVGSYNVVESRFMFDPETGLLASVEMYASPDGDPCEIYFSDYREMEGRQWPHRMEVRHGNDVFADVQWKKIEVAPAVPAKPADAS
;
A
#
# COMPACT_ATOMS: atom_id res chain seq x y z
N GLY A 1 16.51 -16.95 -4.07
CA GLY A 1 16.60 -16.10 -2.86
C GLY A 1 18.00 -16.12 -2.26
N LEU A 2 18.24 -15.25 -1.27
CA LEU A 2 19.46 -15.22 -0.47
C LEU A 2 19.65 -16.53 0.33
N ARG A 3 20.91 -16.83 0.68
CA ARG A 3 21.34 -17.98 1.49
C ARG A 3 22.30 -17.52 2.58
N TYR A 4 22.45 -18.31 3.64
CA TYR A 4 23.53 -18.12 4.60
C TYR A 4 24.89 -18.21 3.90
N GLY A 5 25.75 -17.23 4.15
CA GLY A 5 27.04 -17.06 3.46
C GLY A 5 27.03 -15.99 2.36
N ASP A 6 25.85 -15.58 1.87
CA ASP A 6 25.76 -14.48 0.89
C ASP A 6 26.15 -13.14 1.53
N GLN A 7 27.01 -12.37 0.86
CA GLN A 7 27.37 -11.02 1.25
C GLN A 7 26.59 -10.01 0.43
N ILE A 8 25.71 -9.20 1.04
CA ILE A 8 25.13 -8.03 0.38
C ILE A 8 26.25 -7.01 0.16
N VAL A 9 26.39 -6.51 -1.07
CA VAL A 9 27.44 -5.54 -1.46
C VAL A 9 26.87 -4.22 -1.98
N ALA A 10 25.62 -4.22 -2.45
CA ALA A 10 24.90 -3.00 -2.78
C ALA A 10 23.39 -3.16 -2.53
N PHE A 11 22.73 -2.07 -2.18
CA PHE A 11 21.29 -2.01 -1.96
C PHE A 11 20.76 -0.61 -2.30
N GLY A 12 19.65 -0.54 -3.05
CA GLY A 12 19.04 0.72 -3.47
C GLY A 12 19.96 1.61 -4.33
N GLY A 13 20.84 0.99 -5.13
CA GLY A 13 21.82 1.70 -5.95
C GLY A 13 23.04 2.26 -5.18
N ARG A 14 23.21 1.90 -3.90
CA ARG A 14 24.35 2.31 -3.08
C ARG A 14 25.18 1.09 -2.70
N THR A 15 26.51 1.23 -2.72
CA THR A 15 27.41 0.25 -2.09
C THR A 15 27.14 0.17 -0.59
N VAL A 16 27.32 -1.00 0.00
CA VAL A 16 27.07 -1.24 1.43
C VAL A 16 28.16 -2.16 1.98
N ASP A 17 29.01 -1.61 2.84
CA ASP A 17 30.13 -2.35 3.45
C ASP A 17 29.84 -2.78 4.90
N THR A 18 28.80 -2.22 5.53
CA THR A 18 28.45 -2.52 6.93
C THR A 18 26.96 -2.76 7.16
N ALA A 19 26.63 -3.57 8.18
CA ALA A 19 25.24 -3.82 8.57
C ALA A 19 24.49 -2.57 9.08
N ASN A 20 25.20 -1.54 9.55
CA ASN A 20 24.58 -0.27 9.96
C ASN A 20 24.27 0.62 8.75
N GLU A 21 25.17 0.66 7.78
CA GLU A 21 24.92 1.31 6.49
C GLU A 21 23.73 0.67 5.76
N PHE A 22 23.67 -0.68 5.73
CA PHE A 22 22.51 -1.40 5.19
C PHE A 22 21.19 -0.94 5.83
N LYS A 23 21.12 -0.90 7.17
CA LYS A 23 19.93 -0.46 7.91
C LYS A 23 19.56 0.99 7.62
N ASN A 24 20.55 1.87 7.52
CA ASN A 24 20.33 3.29 7.20
C ASN A 24 19.75 3.46 5.79
N VAL A 25 20.23 2.70 4.80
CA VAL A 25 19.68 2.73 3.43
C VAL A 25 18.30 2.07 3.38
N LEU A 26 18.11 0.92 4.06
CA LEU A 26 16.83 0.22 4.17
C LEU A 26 15.73 1.11 4.75
N GLY A 27 16.04 1.90 5.79
CA GLY A 27 15.08 2.82 6.43
C GLY A 27 14.57 3.97 5.56
N ILE A 28 15.13 4.17 4.36
CA ILE A 28 14.67 5.19 3.40
C ILE A 28 13.52 4.65 2.53
N PHE A 29 13.48 3.34 2.28
CA PHE A 29 12.56 2.74 1.31
C PHE A 29 11.25 2.29 1.96
N PRO A 30 10.08 2.66 1.40
CA PRO A 30 8.78 2.17 1.88
C PRO A 30 8.63 0.65 1.75
N ARG A 31 7.81 0.06 2.63
CA ARG A 31 7.34 -1.33 2.47
C ARG A 31 6.62 -1.51 1.12
N GLY A 32 6.68 -2.72 0.58
CA GLY A 32 6.06 -3.13 -0.68
C GLY A 32 6.86 -2.75 -1.93
N TRP A 33 7.80 -1.79 -1.84
CA TRP A 33 8.66 -1.41 -2.95
C TRP A 33 9.62 -2.55 -3.33
N ARG A 34 9.86 -2.70 -4.63
CA ARG A 34 10.97 -3.51 -5.17
C ARG A 34 12.22 -2.65 -5.24
N VAL A 35 13.28 -3.08 -4.59
CA VAL A 35 14.55 -2.33 -4.50
C VAL A 35 15.68 -3.20 -5.09
N PRO A 36 16.54 -2.66 -5.96
CA PRO A 36 17.69 -3.41 -6.47
C PRO A 36 18.67 -3.73 -5.35
N MET A 37 19.13 -4.97 -5.32
CA MET A 37 20.10 -5.48 -4.37
C MET A 37 21.12 -6.34 -5.11
N THR A 38 22.40 -6.11 -4.82
CA THR A 38 23.51 -6.91 -5.32
C THR A 38 24.07 -7.70 -4.16
N TYR A 39 24.26 -9.00 -4.35
CA TYR A 39 24.95 -9.87 -3.40
C TYR A 39 26.05 -10.69 -4.06
N ARG A 40 27.03 -11.13 -3.26
CA ARG A 40 28.13 -12.00 -3.67
C ARG A 40 27.96 -13.37 -2.99
N ARG A 41 28.16 -14.44 -3.76
CA ARG A 41 28.24 -15.82 -3.29
C ARG A 41 29.36 -16.51 -4.07
N ASP A 42 30.29 -17.16 -3.37
CA ASP A 42 31.41 -17.89 -3.98
C ASP A 42 32.17 -17.05 -5.04
N ASP A 43 32.48 -15.80 -4.66
CA ASP A 43 33.06 -14.72 -5.49
C ASP A 43 32.27 -14.30 -6.75
N GLN A 44 31.15 -14.95 -7.05
CA GLN A 44 30.22 -14.52 -8.11
C GLN A 44 29.24 -13.45 -7.58
N GLN A 45 29.02 -12.40 -8.39
CA GLN A 45 28.06 -11.34 -8.11
C GLN A 45 26.70 -11.64 -8.76
N PHE A 46 25.62 -11.33 -8.04
CA PHE A 46 24.24 -11.53 -8.46
C PHE A 46 23.42 -10.26 -8.18
N ASP A 47 22.73 -9.75 -9.20
CA ASP A 47 21.79 -8.63 -9.09
C ASP A 47 20.36 -9.15 -9.06
N VAL A 48 19.55 -8.68 -8.10
CA VAL A 48 18.15 -9.08 -7.91
C VAL A 48 17.29 -7.89 -7.47
N LEU A 49 15.97 -7.97 -7.70
CA LEU A 49 14.99 -7.05 -7.12
C LEU A 49 14.36 -7.71 -5.88
N VAL A 50 14.59 -7.14 -4.70
CA VAL A 50 13.95 -7.62 -3.45
C VAL A 50 12.76 -6.76 -3.09
N ARG A 51 11.65 -7.39 -2.68
CA ARG A 51 10.46 -6.70 -2.20
C ARG A 51 10.56 -6.50 -0.69
N LEU A 52 10.33 -5.28 -0.22
CA LEU A 52 10.43 -4.96 1.21
C LEU A 52 9.16 -5.35 1.96
N THR A 53 9.25 -6.37 2.83
CA THR A 53 8.13 -6.77 3.68
C THR A 53 7.89 -5.76 4.80
N GLY A 54 6.64 -5.70 5.29
CA GLY A 54 6.30 -4.92 6.48
C GLY A 54 6.65 -5.71 7.74
N VAL A 55 7.26 -5.05 8.73
CA VAL A 55 7.57 -5.67 10.05
C VAL A 55 6.31 -5.95 10.88
N HIS A 56 5.18 -5.33 10.54
CA HIS A 56 3.90 -5.44 11.23
C HIS A 56 2.74 -5.58 10.25
N ALA A 57 1.76 -6.40 10.62
CA ALA A 57 0.47 -6.49 9.93
C ALA A 57 -0.28 -5.15 9.98
N ARG A 58 -1.19 -4.91 9.04
CA ARG A 58 -1.98 -3.66 8.97
C ARG A 58 -2.81 -3.48 10.25
N GLU A 59 -3.46 -4.54 10.71
CA GLU A 59 -4.31 -4.57 11.90
C GLU A 59 -3.49 -4.31 13.15
N GLU A 60 -2.31 -4.93 13.27
CA GLU A 60 -1.38 -4.73 14.38
C GLU A 60 -0.92 -3.26 14.48
N LEU A 61 -0.62 -2.62 13.35
CA LEU A 61 -0.30 -1.19 13.30
C LEU A 61 -1.50 -0.32 13.70
N LEU A 62 -2.70 -0.64 13.21
CA LEU A 62 -3.91 0.11 13.55
C LEU A 62 -4.24 0.00 15.04
N GLU A 63 -4.11 -1.19 15.63
CA GLU A 63 -4.25 -1.37 17.09
C GLU A 63 -3.17 -0.64 17.87
N LYS A 64 -1.90 -0.70 17.45
CA LYS A 64 -0.81 0.04 18.09
C LYS A 64 -1.06 1.54 18.07
N VAL A 65 -1.43 2.11 16.92
CA VAL A 65 -1.75 3.54 16.80
C VAL A 65 -2.96 3.90 17.65
N GLN A 66 -4.04 3.12 17.64
CA GLN A 66 -5.23 3.38 18.47
C GLN A 66 -4.95 3.26 19.98
N ARG A 67 -4.05 2.37 20.41
CA ARG A 67 -3.59 2.27 21.81
C ARG A 67 -2.59 3.37 22.18
N ALA A 68 -1.85 3.92 21.22
CA ALA A 68 -0.80 4.91 21.41
C ALA A 68 -1.28 6.37 21.38
N VAL A 69 -2.59 6.64 21.50
CA VAL A 69 -3.12 8.00 21.72
C VAL A 69 -3.60 8.21 23.17
N PRO A 70 -2.69 8.35 24.15
CA PRO A 70 -2.80 9.48 25.07
C PRO A 70 -2.56 10.76 24.26
N ALA A 71 -3.42 11.77 24.42
CA ALA A 71 -3.18 13.08 23.82
C ALA A 71 -2.02 13.78 24.56
N GLU A 72 -0.81 13.69 24.03
CA GLU A 72 0.29 14.55 24.48
C GLU A 72 0.08 15.96 23.94
N GLU A 73 -0.05 16.93 24.85
CA GLU A 73 -0.16 18.35 24.49
C GLU A 73 1.17 18.83 23.88
N PRO A 74 1.15 19.65 22.81
CA PRO A 74 2.36 20.27 22.31
C PRO A 74 2.97 21.17 23.41
N PRO A 75 4.30 21.17 23.59
CA PRO A 75 4.94 21.91 24.67
C PRO A 75 4.62 23.40 24.57
N GLY A 76 3.96 23.92 25.61
CA GLY A 76 3.35 25.25 25.58
C GLY A 76 4.34 26.37 25.28
N GLY A 77 4.20 26.99 24.11
CA GLY A 77 4.87 28.25 23.79
C GLY A 77 4.43 29.33 24.77
N LYS A 78 5.35 29.81 25.61
CA LYS A 78 5.10 30.95 26.50
C LYS A 78 4.72 32.16 25.65
N LYS A 79 3.54 32.73 25.89
CA LYS A 79 3.23 34.08 25.43
C LYS A 79 4.11 35.08 26.20
N PRO A 80 4.61 36.16 25.57
CA PRO A 80 5.20 37.26 26.30
C PRO A 80 4.09 38.01 27.06
N ASP A 81 4.27 38.19 28.36
CA ASP A 81 3.44 39.12 29.14
C ASP A 81 3.70 40.56 28.69
N LYS A 82 2.64 41.36 28.72
CA LYS A 82 2.69 42.79 28.40
C LYS A 82 2.63 43.61 29.69
N ASP A 83 3.59 44.53 29.76
CA ASP A 83 3.47 45.87 30.31
C ASP A 83 2.98 46.00 31.77
N ASP A 84 3.92 46.24 32.70
CA ASP A 84 3.71 47.26 33.75
C ASP A 84 5.03 47.96 34.09
N GLU A 85 5.13 49.26 33.76
CA GLU A 85 6.21 50.15 34.20
C GLU A 85 5.66 51.08 35.28
N SER A 86 6.20 51.01 36.51
CA SER A 86 6.67 52.21 37.24
C SER A 86 7.25 51.89 38.63
N LYS A 87 8.48 52.40 38.86
CA LYS A 87 8.98 53.17 40.04
C LYS A 87 8.67 52.68 41.47
N GLU A 88 9.51 52.88 42.48
CA GLU A 88 10.90 53.37 42.69
C GLU A 88 11.29 52.91 44.13
N ASP A 89 12.58 52.97 44.49
CA ASP A 89 13.22 52.97 45.85
C ASP A 89 12.40 52.51 47.10
N ASP A 90 12.93 51.67 47.99
CA ASP A 90 14.13 51.99 48.79
C ASP A 90 14.80 50.75 49.43
N GLN A 91 16.07 50.91 49.84
CA GLN A 91 16.85 49.99 50.69
C GLN A 91 16.82 50.50 52.15
N PRO A 92 17.15 49.73 53.22
CA PRO A 92 18.31 48.83 53.26
C PRO A 92 18.19 47.52 54.10
N ARG A 93 19.21 46.65 53.88
CA ARG A 93 20.02 45.84 54.85
C ARG A 93 19.34 45.28 56.12
N ASP A 94 19.58 44.03 56.52
CA ASP A 94 20.86 43.60 57.11
C ASP A 94 21.15 42.10 56.97
N ASP A 95 22.45 41.76 57.01
CA ASP A 95 22.97 40.40 57.19
C ASP A 95 22.84 39.95 58.66
N GLU A 96 22.57 38.66 58.94
CA GLU A 96 23.50 37.81 59.71
C GLU A 96 23.09 36.31 59.87
N LYS A 97 24.09 35.45 59.64
CA LYS A 97 24.47 34.21 60.35
C LYS A 97 23.42 33.25 60.97
N ASN A 98 23.36 32.06 60.37
CA ASN A 98 24.05 30.84 60.87
C ASN A 98 24.01 30.50 62.38
N SER A 99 23.35 29.39 62.76
CA SER A 99 24.01 28.24 63.45
C SER A 99 23.08 27.05 63.77
N ASP A 100 23.71 25.88 63.81
CA ASP A 100 23.24 24.53 64.10
C ASP A 100 22.40 24.23 65.36
N ALA A 101 21.88 22.99 65.35
CA ALA A 101 21.85 22.01 66.45
C ALA A 101 20.53 21.73 67.22
N ASP A 102 20.17 20.44 67.11
CA ASP A 102 19.55 19.53 68.08
C ASP A 102 18.06 19.59 68.51
N LYS A 103 17.56 18.36 68.68
CA LYS A 103 16.27 17.95 69.29
C LYS A 103 16.53 17.58 70.77
N PRO A 104 15.55 17.15 71.61
CA PRO A 104 14.09 17.00 71.41
C PRO A 104 13.31 17.82 72.49
N ASP A 105 12.02 17.63 72.82
CA ASP A 105 10.97 16.70 72.36
C ASP A 105 9.56 17.33 72.54
N GLY A 106 8.51 16.58 72.23
CA GLY A 106 7.50 16.34 73.26
C GLY A 106 6.23 17.18 73.21
N SER A 107 5.47 17.11 72.11
CA SER A 107 4.04 17.49 72.11
C SER A 107 3.24 16.71 71.07
N GLN A 108 2.05 16.29 71.47
CA GLN A 108 1.24 15.22 70.85
C GLN A 108 0.66 15.55 69.46
N PRO A 109 0.25 14.53 68.67
CA PRO A 109 0.12 14.65 67.22
C PRO A 109 -1.17 15.34 66.78
N LYS A 110 -1.05 16.28 65.82
CA LYS A 110 -2.19 16.74 65.02
C LYS A 110 -2.40 15.77 63.84
N PRO A 111 -3.61 15.23 63.61
CA PRO A 111 -3.88 14.29 62.53
C PRO A 111 -3.87 15.02 61.18
N GLY A 112 -3.16 14.49 60.16
CA GLY A 112 -3.24 15.07 58.82
C GLY A 112 -2.16 14.73 57.78
N GLN A 113 -1.07 14.03 58.12
CA GLN A 113 -0.08 13.63 57.09
C GLN A 113 -0.62 12.46 56.23
N PRO A 114 -0.63 12.58 54.88
CA PRO A 114 -0.93 11.46 54.00
C PRO A 114 0.22 10.45 54.01
N LYS A 115 -0.10 9.16 54.13
CA LYS A 115 0.89 8.08 53.98
C LYS A 115 1.38 8.00 52.52
N PRO A 116 2.66 7.65 52.27
CA PRO A 116 3.09 7.31 50.92
C PRO A 116 2.34 6.04 50.46
N GLY A 117 1.65 6.11 49.32
CA GLY A 117 0.93 4.97 48.73
C GLY A 117 -0.53 5.20 48.31
N GLN A 118 -1.09 6.40 48.46
CA GLN A 118 -2.39 6.71 47.83
C GLN A 118 -2.20 7.20 46.38
N PRO A 119 -3.01 6.74 45.41
CA PRO A 119 -3.00 7.30 44.06
C PRO A 119 -3.45 8.76 44.14
N ARG A 120 -2.72 9.67 43.49
CA ARG A 120 -3.16 11.07 43.34
C ARG A 120 -4.56 11.07 42.69
N PRO A 121 -5.50 11.90 43.15
CA PRO A 121 -6.77 12.05 42.46
C PRO A 121 -6.47 12.49 41.03
N ALA A 122 -6.98 11.75 40.06
CA ALA A 122 -6.84 12.10 38.65
C ALA A 122 -7.36 13.54 38.47
N ARG A 123 -6.50 14.46 38.03
CA ARG A 123 -6.98 15.75 37.52
C ARG A 123 -7.96 15.39 36.41
N ARG A 124 -9.24 15.74 36.59
CA ARG A 124 -10.21 15.69 35.49
C ARG A 124 -9.62 16.56 34.39
N SER A 125 -9.23 15.95 33.28
CA SER A 125 -8.93 16.68 32.05
C SER A 125 -10.10 17.63 31.79
N PRO A 126 -9.85 18.89 31.40
CA PRO A 126 -10.92 19.71 30.85
C PRO A 126 -11.61 18.89 29.76
N ALA A 127 -12.94 18.77 29.83
CA ALA A 127 -13.68 18.02 28.83
C ALA A 127 -13.28 18.57 27.46
N ALA A 128 -12.69 17.72 26.61
CA ALA A 128 -12.08 18.14 25.35
C ALA A 128 -13.11 18.96 24.59
N GLN A 129 -12.85 20.27 24.47
CA GLN A 129 -13.78 21.17 23.81
C GLN A 129 -13.93 20.66 22.38
N GLN A 130 -15.13 20.20 22.04
CA GLN A 130 -15.45 19.80 20.68
C GLN A 130 -15.34 21.06 19.80
N VAL A 131 -14.15 21.27 19.24
CA VAL A 131 -13.90 22.28 18.23
C VAL A 131 -14.84 21.96 17.08
N LYS A 132 -15.92 22.73 16.94
CA LYS A 132 -16.86 22.56 15.83
C LYS A 132 -16.08 22.72 14.54
N VAL A 133 -15.98 21.63 13.79
CA VAL A 133 -15.38 21.63 12.46
C VAL A 133 -16.08 22.68 11.60
N PRO A 134 -15.36 23.63 10.97
CA PRO A 134 -15.96 24.60 10.07
C PRO A 134 -16.72 23.90 8.94
N GLU A 135 -17.87 24.42 8.53
CA GLU A 135 -18.76 23.77 7.54
C GLU A 135 -18.05 23.44 6.21
N ALA A 136 -17.14 24.33 5.77
CA ALA A 136 -16.31 24.11 4.60
C ALA A 136 -15.37 22.89 4.73
N ALA A 137 -14.83 22.65 5.92
CA ALA A 137 -13.96 21.50 6.20
C ALA A 137 -14.76 20.20 6.43
N ALA A 138 -16.00 20.29 6.95
CA ALA A 138 -16.86 19.13 7.18
C ALA A 138 -17.15 18.34 5.89
N LYS A 139 -17.22 19.02 4.74
CA LYS A 139 -17.42 18.42 3.40
C LYS A 139 -16.19 17.65 2.88
N LEU A 140 -15.03 17.82 3.51
CA LEU A 140 -13.75 17.20 3.13
C LEU A 140 -13.34 16.10 4.11
N ILE A 141 -14.20 15.69 5.05
CA ILE A 141 -13.90 14.69 6.09
C ILE A 141 -14.79 13.47 5.89
N GLU A 142 -14.15 12.34 5.58
CA GLU A 142 -14.79 11.04 5.50
C GLU A 142 -14.14 10.08 6.50
N GLN A 143 -14.93 9.54 7.41
CA GLN A 143 -14.45 8.63 8.46
C GLN A 143 -14.46 7.18 7.94
N ARG A 144 -13.29 6.54 7.89
CA ARG A 144 -13.13 5.12 7.53
C ARG A 144 -12.08 4.48 8.41
N ARG A 145 -12.32 3.26 8.92
CA ARG A 145 -11.35 2.51 9.74
C ARG A 145 -10.01 2.42 8.99
N GLY A 146 -8.94 2.82 9.68
CA GLY A 146 -7.58 2.81 9.12
C GLY A 146 -7.17 4.05 8.33
N TYR A 147 -8.00 5.10 8.32
CA TYR A 147 -7.68 6.40 7.74
C TYR A 147 -7.87 7.51 8.78
N ALA A 148 -6.97 8.49 8.80
CA ALA A 148 -7.20 9.74 9.54
C ALA A 148 -8.31 10.58 8.89
N ASN A 149 -8.37 10.53 7.55
CA ASN A 149 -9.45 11.04 6.71
C ASN A 149 -9.39 10.31 5.37
N TYR A 150 -10.48 9.66 4.98
CA TYR A 150 -10.55 8.83 3.77
C TYR A 150 -10.88 9.63 2.49
N TYR A 151 -11.43 10.85 2.63
CA TYR A 151 -11.84 11.70 1.51
C TYR A 151 -10.73 11.90 0.47
N PHE A 152 -9.51 12.21 0.92
CA PHE A 152 -8.36 12.41 0.03
C PHE A 152 -7.84 11.12 -0.62
N ASN A 153 -8.15 9.96 -0.04
CA ASN A 153 -7.86 8.67 -0.66
C ASN A 153 -8.83 8.41 -1.83
N GLN A 154 -10.13 8.59 -1.58
CA GLN A 154 -11.18 8.49 -2.60
C GLN A 154 -10.92 9.47 -3.76
N LEU A 155 -10.61 10.73 -3.44
CA LEU A 155 -10.24 11.76 -4.43
C LEU A 155 -9.07 11.35 -5.33
N ASN A 156 -8.02 10.72 -4.77
CA ASN A 156 -6.88 10.27 -5.56
C ASN A 156 -7.17 8.99 -6.35
N ARG A 157 -7.92 8.04 -5.78
CA ARG A 157 -8.41 6.85 -6.49
C ARG A 157 -9.20 7.26 -7.73
N ASP A 158 -10.10 8.22 -7.58
CA ASP A 158 -10.97 8.71 -8.65
C ASP A 158 -10.21 9.60 -9.65
N ARG A 159 -9.19 10.36 -9.21
CA ARG A 159 -8.22 11.05 -10.10
C ARG A 159 -7.51 10.07 -11.02
N VAL A 160 -6.90 9.01 -10.45
CA VAL A 160 -6.15 8.00 -11.19
C VAL A 160 -7.06 7.29 -12.18
N TRP A 161 -8.24 6.84 -11.73
CA TRP A 161 -9.20 6.16 -12.60
C TRP A 161 -9.72 7.05 -13.74
N LYS A 162 -9.99 8.34 -13.46
CA LYS A 162 -10.37 9.30 -14.49
C LYS A 162 -9.25 9.54 -15.51
N SER A 163 -8.00 9.58 -15.06
CA SER A 163 -6.83 9.68 -15.95
C SER A 163 -6.76 8.45 -16.87
N PHE A 164 -6.89 7.25 -16.29
CA PHE A 164 -6.95 6.01 -17.07
C PHE A 164 -8.08 6.01 -18.10
N GLY A 165 -9.33 6.30 -17.71
CA GLY A 165 -10.45 6.33 -18.66
C GLY A 165 -10.30 7.39 -19.76
N SER A 166 -9.59 8.50 -19.48
CA SER A 166 -9.32 9.55 -20.48
C SER A 166 -8.27 9.11 -21.52
N SER A 167 -7.28 8.31 -21.11
CA SER A 167 -6.21 7.81 -21.99
C SER A 167 -6.56 6.48 -22.66
N ALA A 168 -7.24 5.58 -21.96
CA ALA A 168 -7.48 4.21 -22.37
C ALA A 168 -8.86 3.97 -23.00
N GLY A 169 -9.79 4.92 -22.87
CA GLY A 169 -11.18 4.76 -23.34
C GLY A 169 -12.07 4.02 -22.35
N GLU A 170 -13.33 3.81 -22.75
CA GLU A 170 -14.39 3.25 -21.91
C GLU A 170 -14.47 1.72 -22.05
N PHE A 171 -14.34 0.99 -20.94
CA PHE A 171 -14.35 -0.48 -20.91
C PHE A 171 -15.62 -1.08 -20.28
N SER A 172 -16.51 -0.28 -19.68
CA SER A 172 -17.78 -0.77 -19.14
C SER A 172 -18.76 -1.29 -20.20
N THR A 173 -18.51 -1.02 -21.48
CA THR A 173 -19.22 -1.60 -22.63
C THR A 173 -18.58 -2.89 -23.16
N ALA A 174 -17.36 -3.23 -22.71
CA ALA A 174 -16.57 -4.39 -23.13
C ALA A 174 -16.99 -5.67 -22.37
N THR A 175 -18.30 -5.94 -22.33
CA THR A 175 -18.94 -6.80 -21.32
C THR A 175 -19.00 -8.29 -21.65
N GLY A 176 -18.71 -8.72 -22.87
CA GLY A 176 -18.59 -10.15 -23.19
C GLY A 176 -17.18 -10.69 -22.95
N PRO A 177 -16.96 -12.01 -23.19
CA PRO A 177 -15.65 -12.63 -23.06
C PRO A 177 -14.56 -11.97 -23.90
N TRP A 178 -13.35 -11.89 -23.36
CA TRP A 178 -12.17 -11.36 -24.07
C TRP A 178 -11.30 -12.52 -24.52
N LYS A 179 -11.04 -12.63 -25.82
CA LYS A 179 -10.12 -13.61 -26.40
C LYS A 179 -8.86 -12.89 -26.87
N LEU A 180 -7.70 -13.30 -26.34
CA LEU A 180 -6.39 -12.80 -26.73
C LEU A 180 -5.62 -13.93 -27.40
N THR A 181 -5.11 -13.69 -28.62
CA THR A 181 -4.31 -14.65 -29.39
C THR A 181 -3.00 -13.99 -29.79
N GLY A 182 -1.89 -14.66 -29.50
CA GLY A 182 -0.53 -14.10 -29.64
C GLY A 182 0.54 -15.18 -29.74
N GLU A 183 1.79 -14.76 -29.58
CA GLU A 183 2.95 -15.65 -29.53
C GLU A 183 3.91 -15.25 -28.40
N LEU A 184 4.63 -16.23 -27.86
CA LEU A 184 5.76 -15.97 -26.97
C LEU A 184 6.93 -15.39 -27.78
N THR A 185 7.68 -14.44 -27.20
CA THR A 185 8.92 -13.91 -27.82
C THR A 185 10.01 -14.96 -27.98
N ILE A 186 9.95 -16.05 -27.19
CA ILE A 186 10.80 -17.25 -27.33
C ILE A 186 10.25 -18.30 -28.30
N GLY A 187 9.10 -18.03 -28.94
CA GLY A 187 8.41 -18.92 -29.87
C GLY A 187 7.31 -19.77 -29.23
N GLY A 188 6.27 -20.05 -30.02
CA GLY A 188 5.07 -20.81 -29.62
C GLY A 188 3.85 -19.91 -29.44
N ASP A 189 2.72 -20.35 -29.98
CA ASP A 189 1.46 -19.59 -29.91
C ASP A 189 0.83 -19.65 -28.52
N VAL A 190 0.09 -18.60 -28.17
CA VAL A 190 -0.65 -18.46 -26.91
C VAL A 190 -2.07 -18.02 -27.22
N GLU A 191 -3.05 -18.68 -26.61
CA GLU A 191 -4.44 -18.24 -26.59
C GLU A 191 -4.94 -18.12 -25.15
N ILE A 192 -5.61 -17.02 -24.82
CA ILE A 192 -6.27 -16.79 -23.52
C ILE A 192 -7.72 -16.38 -23.77
N LEU A 193 -8.66 -16.96 -23.02
CA LEU A 193 -10.07 -16.58 -23.01
C LEU A 193 -10.48 -16.19 -21.58
N LEU A 194 -10.94 -14.95 -21.39
CA LEU A 194 -11.43 -14.42 -20.13
C LEU A 194 -12.96 -14.30 -20.19
N GLY A 195 -13.68 -15.29 -19.65
CA GLY A 195 -15.13 -15.34 -19.61
C GLY A 195 -15.72 -14.93 -18.25
N ASP A 196 -17.05 -14.98 -18.15
CA ASP A 196 -17.78 -14.58 -16.92
C ASP A 196 -17.84 -15.67 -15.83
N GLU A 197 -17.65 -16.95 -16.20
CA GLU A 197 -17.64 -18.10 -15.26
C GLU A 197 -16.25 -18.77 -15.14
N THR A 198 -15.44 -18.71 -16.20
CA THR A 198 -14.11 -19.33 -16.29
C THR A 198 -13.15 -18.45 -17.08
N ALA A 199 -11.87 -18.57 -16.77
CA ALA A 199 -10.80 -18.11 -17.66
C ALA A 199 -9.93 -19.31 -18.05
N THR A 200 -9.54 -19.40 -19.32
CA THR A 200 -8.68 -20.47 -19.84
C THR A 200 -7.48 -19.90 -20.56
N ALA A 201 -6.40 -20.67 -20.60
CA ALA A 201 -5.25 -20.40 -21.45
C ALA A 201 -4.74 -21.69 -22.10
N LEU A 202 -4.20 -21.56 -23.30
CA LEU A 202 -3.41 -22.58 -23.97
C LEU A 202 -2.01 -21.98 -24.21
N PHE A 203 -1.04 -22.48 -23.46
CA PHE A 203 0.38 -22.19 -23.66
C PHE A 203 1.06 -23.40 -24.31
N PRO A 204 2.27 -23.25 -24.90
CA PRO A 204 3.05 -24.38 -25.41
C PRO A 204 3.36 -25.46 -24.36
N GLY A 205 3.39 -25.09 -23.07
CA GLY A 205 3.55 -26.03 -21.95
C GLY A 205 2.28 -26.80 -21.56
N GLY A 206 1.11 -26.44 -22.10
CA GLY A 206 -0.17 -27.10 -21.83
C GLY A 206 -1.34 -26.13 -21.59
N PRO A 207 -2.57 -26.68 -21.45
CA PRO A 207 -3.75 -25.91 -21.10
C PRO A 207 -3.79 -25.57 -19.60
N ALA A 208 -4.40 -24.44 -19.27
CA ALA A 208 -4.70 -24.00 -17.91
C ALA A 208 -6.14 -23.49 -17.82
N ASN A 209 -6.75 -23.61 -16.64
CA ASN A 209 -8.12 -23.20 -16.38
C ASN A 209 -8.23 -22.54 -14.99
N LEU A 210 -9.15 -21.59 -14.87
CA LEU A 210 -9.57 -20.91 -13.65
C LEU A 210 -11.10 -20.98 -13.57
N GLU A 211 -11.63 -21.39 -12.43
CA GLU A 211 -13.07 -21.36 -12.14
C GLU A 211 -13.39 -20.18 -11.20
N LEU A 212 -14.20 -19.24 -11.66
CA LEU A 212 -14.49 -18.00 -10.94
C LEU A 212 -15.51 -18.18 -9.80
N SER A 213 -16.07 -19.38 -9.67
CA SER A 213 -16.95 -19.82 -8.58
C SER A 213 -16.20 -20.41 -7.38
N LYS A 214 -14.90 -20.66 -7.52
CA LYS A 214 -14.01 -21.14 -6.46
C LYS A 214 -13.20 -19.97 -5.88
N ASP A 215 -12.62 -20.18 -4.71
CA ASP A 215 -11.76 -19.19 -4.07
C ASP A 215 -10.52 -18.91 -4.95
N LEU A 216 -10.23 -17.62 -5.18
CA LEU A 216 -9.26 -17.19 -6.18
C LEU A 216 -7.82 -17.24 -5.68
N ASP A 217 -7.61 -17.15 -4.36
CA ASP A 217 -6.29 -17.25 -3.72
C ASP A 217 -5.72 -18.68 -3.74
N GLU A 218 -6.58 -19.70 -3.83
CA GLU A 218 -6.15 -21.10 -4.03
C GLU A 218 -5.77 -21.45 -5.49
N GLN A 219 -6.00 -20.56 -6.47
CA GLN A 219 -5.93 -20.88 -7.90
C GLN A 219 -4.75 -20.21 -8.64
N THR A 220 -3.54 -20.76 -8.48
CA THR A 220 -2.30 -20.20 -9.04
C THR A 220 -2.00 -20.57 -10.51
N ALA A 221 -3.00 -20.84 -11.33
CA ALA A 221 -2.83 -21.33 -12.71
C ALA A 221 -2.46 -20.23 -13.74
N PRO A 222 -1.64 -20.52 -14.77
CA PRO A 222 -0.91 -21.76 -15.02
C PRO A 222 0.22 -22.02 -14.02
N GLU A 223 0.68 -23.26 -13.90
CA GLU A 223 1.79 -23.63 -13.00
C GLU A 223 3.04 -22.77 -13.27
N GLY A 224 3.73 -22.34 -12.20
CA GLY A 224 4.89 -21.45 -12.26
C GLY A 224 4.56 -19.96 -12.43
N SER A 225 3.35 -19.58 -12.88
CA SER A 225 2.99 -18.18 -13.13
C SER A 225 2.64 -17.35 -11.88
N GLY A 226 2.39 -18.00 -10.74
CA GLY A 226 1.88 -17.35 -9.53
C GLY A 226 0.37 -16.99 -9.58
N GLY A 227 -0.36 -17.42 -10.63
CA GLY A 227 -1.80 -17.14 -10.79
C GLY A 227 -2.15 -16.13 -11.89
N LEU A 228 -1.50 -16.24 -13.05
CA LEU A 228 -1.75 -15.35 -14.20
C LEU A 228 -3.24 -15.26 -14.59
N LEU A 229 -3.99 -16.37 -14.57
CA LEU A 229 -5.41 -16.33 -14.93
C LEU A 229 -6.23 -15.49 -13.93
N VAL A 230 -5.90 -15.53 -12.63
CA VAL A 230 -6.54 -14.70 -11.61
C VAL A 230 -6.15 -13.24 -11.81
N GLY A 231 -4.87 -12.95 -12.05
CA GLY A 231 -4.40 -11.58 -12.36
C GLY A 231 -5.10 -10.98 -13.58
N LEU A 232 -5.28 -11.75 -14.65
CA LEU A 232 -6.00 -11.33 -15.86
C LEU A 232 -7.51 -11.19 -15.65
N HIS A 233 -8.13 -12.06 -14.84
CA HIS A 233 -9.52 -11.88 -14.44
C HIS A 233 -9.73 -10.58 -13.65
N LEU A 234 -8.87 -10.30 -12.67
CA LEU A 234 -8.95 -9.07 -11.88
C LEU A 234 -8.66 -7.82 -12.72
N TRP A 235 -7.76 -7.90 -13.70
CA TRP A 235 -7.57 -6.86 -14.72
C TRP A 235 -8.84 -6.61 -15.54
N GLN A 236 -9.42 -7.65 -16.14
CA GLN A 236 -10.68 -7.55 -16.89
C GLN A 236 -11.82 -6.98 -16.03
N ARG A 237 -11.95 -7.46 -14.78
CA ARG A 237 -12.95 -7.00 -13.81
C ARG A 237 -12.79 -5.51 -13.52
N MET A 238 -11.58 -5.06 -13.17
CA MET A 238 -11.30 -3.65 -12.87
C MET A 238 -11.67 -2.75 -14.05
N LEU A 239 -11.32 -3.14 -15.27
CA LEU A 239 -11.67 -2.39 -16.48
C LEU A 239 -13.18 -2.36 -16.75
N ARG A 240 -13.90 -3.48 -16.57
CA ARG A 240 -15.35 -3.55 -16.83
C ARG A 240 -16.22 -2.81 -15.80
N VAL A 241 -15.90 -2.88 -14.51
CA VAL A 241 -16.78 -2.34 -13.45
C VAL A 241 -16.23 -1.13 -12.70
N GLY A 242 -14.94 -0.84 -12.85
CA GLY A 242 -14.25 0.27 -12.19
C GLY A 242 -14.06 0.09 -10.68
N PRO A 243 -13.28 0.99 -10.04
CA PRO A 243 -12.86 0.85 -8.65
C PRO A 243 -14.00 1.02 -7.64
N ALA A 244 -15.16 1.52 -8.06
CA ALA A 244 -16.35 1.66 -7.21
C ALA A 244 -17.17 0.35 -7.08
N GLN A 245 -17.02 -0.60 -8.01
CA GLN A 245 -17.78 -1.86 -8.03
C GLN A 245 -16.88 -3.11 -8.04
N PHE A 246 -15.56 -2.94 -8.19
CA PHE A 246 -14.59 -4.03 -8.20
C PHE A 246 -14.65 -4.89 -6.93
N GLY A 247 -14.63 -4.23 -5.76
CA GLY A 247 -14.44 -4.80 -4.43
C GLY A 247 -14.15 -3.65 -3.45
N ASP A 248 -13.26 -3.86 -2.47
CA ASP A 248 -12.62 -2.71 -1.83
C ASP A 248 -11.47 -2.21 -2.71
N VAL A 249 -11.41 -0.90 -2.98
CA VAL A 249 -10.32 -0.29 -3.73
C VAL A 249 -9.92 1.04 -3.09
N TYR A 250 -8.63 1.18 -2.79
CA TYR A 250 -8.03 2.36 -2.20
C TYR A 250 -6.75 2.77 -2.94
N TYR A 251 -6.44 4.08 -2.91
CA TYR A 251 -5.17 4.60 -3.43
C TYR A 251 -4.04 4.34 -2.43
N LEU A 252 -2.95 3.70 -2.84
CA LEU A 252 -1.81 3.41 -1.98
C LEU A 252 -0.84 4.61 -1.88
N GLY A 253 -0.74 5.39 -2.95
CA GLY A 253 0.38 6.30 -3.21
C GLY A 253 1.04 5.96 -4.53
N THR A 254 2.30 6.34 -4.71
CA THR A 254 3.10 5.94 -5.86
C THR A 254 4.13 4.85 -5.50
N VAL A 255 4.41 3.96 -6.45
CA VAL A 255 5.34 2.82 -6.29
C VAL A 255 6.24 2.74 -7.53
N PRO A 256 7.57 2.52 -7.39
CA PRO A 256 8.44 2.32 -8.53
C PRO A 256 8.09 1.01 -9.24
N VAL A 257 7.93 1.08 -10.57
CA VAL A 257 7.70 -0.08 -11.44
C VAL A 257 8.97 -0.29 -12.28
N PRO A 258 9.54 -1.52 -12.35
CA PRO A 258 10.67 -1.81 -13.22
C PRO A 258 10.45 -1.32 -14.66
N GLY A 259 11.44 -0.62 -15.22
CA GLY A 259 11.36 -0.05 -16.57
C GLY A 259 10.60 1.27 -16.69
N LYS A 260 10.11 1.87 -15.58
CA LYS A 260 9.52 3.22 -15.55
C LYS A 260 10.46 4.21 -14.87
N GLU A 261 10.57 5.42 -15.44
CA GLU A 261 11.37 6.51 -14.86
C GLU A 261 10.68 7.15 -13.66
N LEU A 262 9.36 7.37 -13.77
CA LEU A 262 8.53 7.92 -12.69
C LEU A 262 7.80 6.80 -11.92
N PRO A 263 7.68 6.90 -10.57
CA PRO A 263 6.82 6.03 -9.78
C PRO A 263 5.35 6.07 -10.23
N CYS A 264 4.74 4.90 -10.38
CA CYS A 264 3.37 4.76 -10.85
C CYS A 264 2.33 4.99 -9.75
N ASP A 265 1.25 5.69 -10.07
CA ASP A 265 0.07 5.84 -9.24
C ASP A 265 -0.55 4.46 -8.98
N THR A 266 -0.65 4.03 -7.73
CA THR A 266 -1.01 2.65 -7.40
C THR A 266 -2.37 2.57 -6.70
N LEU A 267 -3.30 1.81 -7.29
CA LEU A 267 -4.54 1.39 -6.64
C LEU A 267 -4.37 -0.03 -6.10
N VAL A 268 -4.79 -0.27 -4.86
CA VAL A 268 -4.87 -1.61 -4.27
C VAL A 268 -6.34 -2.01 -4.23
N GLY A 269 -6.66 -3.13 -4.86
CA GLY A 269 -7.99 -3.72 -4.90
C GLY A 269 -8.03 -5.09 -4.23
N SER A 270 -9.06 -5.34 -3.43
CA SER A 270 -9.33 -6.64 -2.80
C SER A 270 -10.66 -7.20 -3.29
N TYR A 271 -10.64 -8.41 -3.87
CA TYR A 271 -11.82 -9.12 -4.36
C TYR A 271 -11.60 -10.63 -4.21
N ASN A 272 -12.61 -11.34 -3.66
CA ASN A 272 -12.52 -12.77 -3.33
C ASN A 272 -11.18 -13.12 -2.63
N VAL A 273 -10.95 -12.51 -1.47
CA VAL A 273 -9.76 -12.65 -0.59
C VAL A 273 -8.41 -12.17 -1.19
N VAL A 274 -8.23 -12.23 -2.51
CA VAL A 274 -7.00 -11.82 -3.22
C VAL A 274 -6.75 -10.31 -3.14
N GLU A 275 -5.51 -9.92 -2.79
CA GLU A 275 -5.00 -8.55 -3.02
C GLU A 275 -4.42 -8.44 -4.42
N SER A 276 -4.85 -7.41 -5.14
CA SER A 276 -4.29 -7.01 -6.43
C SER A 276 -3.85 -5.55 -6.39
N ARG A 277 -2.78 -5.21 -7.09
CA ARG A 277 -2.31 -3.83 -7.25
C ARG A 277 -2.30 -3.45 -8.71
N PHE A 278 -2.81 -2.28 -9.03
CA PHE A 278 -2.92 -1.73 -10.37
C PHE A 278 -2.07 -0.46 -10.41
N MET A 279 -0.97 -0.50 -11.15
CA MET A 279 0.02 0.58 -11.22
C MET A 279 -0.17 1.34 -12.54
N PHE A 280 -0.58 2.60 -12.44
CA PHE A 280 -0.85 3.49 -13.56
C PHE A 280 0.34 4.42 -13.79
N ASP A 281 0.78 4.50 -15.02
CA ASP A 281 1.82 5.42 -15.47
C ASP A 281 1.29 6.87 -15.38
N PRO A 282 1.95 7.78 -14.65
CA PRO A 282 1.40 9.11 -14.37
C PRO A 282 1.51 10.07 -15.57
N GLU A 283 2.32 9.75 -16.59
CA GLU A 283 2.51 10.59 -17.77
C GLU A 283 1.51 10.23 -18.86
N THR A 284 1.30 8.94 -19.09
CA THR A 284 0.38 8.41 -20.11
C THR A 284 -1.02 8.16 -19.57
N GLY A 285 -1.20 7.99 -18.26
CA GLY A 285 -2.44 7.55 -17.62
C GLY A 285 -2.75 6.06 -17.81
N LEU A 286 -1.97 5.32 -18.61
CA LEU A 286 -2.22 3.92 -18.94
C LEU A 286 -1.78 2.99 -17.80
N LEU A 287 -2.39 1.81 -17.73
CA LEU A 287 -2.01 0.77 -16.78
C LEU A 287 -0.63 0.21 -17.17
N ALA A 288 0.38 0.40 -16.34
CA ALA A 288 1.73 -0.11 -16.58
C ALA A 288 1.88 -1.58 -16.13
N SER A 289 1.25 -1.95 -15.03
CA SER A 289 1.40 -3.29 -14.46
C SER A 289 0.28 -3.65 -13.47
N VAL A 290 0.04 -4.95 -13.31
CA VAL A 290 -0.78 -5.54 -12.26
C VAL A 290 0.07 -6.52 -11.43
N GLU A 291 0.02 -6.41 -10.11
CA GLU A 291 0.48 -7.47 -9.20
C GLU A 291 -0.74 -8.20 -8.63
N MET A 292 -0.69 -9.54 -8.56
CA MET A 292 -1.71 -10.36 -7.91
C MET A 292 -1.06 -11.24 -6.85
N TYR A 293 -1.55 -11.15 -5.62
CA TYR A 293 -1.02 -11.86 -4.45
C TYR A 293 -1.95 -13.01 -4.05
N ALA A 294 -1.56 -14.24 -4.40
CA ALA A 294 -2.22 -15.46 -3.91
C ALA A 294 -2.00 -15.71 -2.41
N SER A 295 -0.97 -15.11 -1.81
CA SER A 295 -0.80 -15.06 -0.35
C SER A 295 -0.06 -13.79 0.08
N PRO A 296 -0.21 -13.31 1.34
CA PRO A 296 0.40 -12.06 1.79
C PRO A 296 1.94 -12.05 1.82
N ASP A 297 2.55 -13.21 2.04
CA ASP A 297 4.00 -13.39 2.20
C ASP A 297 4.67 -14.02 0.96
N GLY A 298 3.90 -14.38 -0.06
CA GLY A 298 4.38 -14.95 -1.31
C GLY A 298 4.86 -13.91 -2.32
N ASP A 299 5.68 -14.34 -3.28
CA ASP A 299 5.94 -13.54 -4.48
C ASP A 299 4.65 -13.43 -5.31
N PRO A 300 4.24 -12.23 -5.76
CA PRO A 300 3.04 -12.07 -6.58
C PRO A 300 3.26 -12.59 -8.01
N CYS A 301 2.15 -12.89 -8.71
CA CYS A 301 2.13 -12.84 -10.16
C CYS A 301 2.24 -11.37 -10.60
N GLU A 302 3.31 -11.01 -11.29
CA GLU A 302 3.53 -9.67 -11.81
C GLU A 302 3.28 -9.67 -13.31
N ILE A 303 2.34 -8.83 -13.77
CA ILE A 303 1.97 -8.66 -15.17
C ILE A 303 2.36 -7.24 -15.58
N TYR A 304 3.13 -7.09 -16.64
CA TYR A 304 3.59 -5.81 -17.17
C TYR A 304 3.01 -5.58 -18.56
N PHE A 305 2.39 -4.43 -18.77
CA PHE A 305 1.68 -4.07 -19.99
C PHE A 305 2.45 -3.02 -20.79
N SER A 306 2.61 -3.25 -22.08
CA SER A 306 3.32 -2.34 -23.00
C SER A 306 2.78 -2.45 -24.42
N ASP A 307 3.29 -1.59 -25.32
CA ASP A 307 2.84 -1.51 -26.72
C ASP A 307 1.31 -1.30 -26.81
N TYR A 308 0.83 -0.24 -26.17
CA TYR A 308 -0.58 0.12 -26.22
C TYR A 308 -0.96 0.63 -27.61
N ARG A 309 -2.03 0.06 -28.19
CA ARG A 309 -2.56 0.44 -29.49
C ARG A 309 -4.08 0.59 -29.44
N GLU A 310 -4.60 1.49 -30.25
CA GLU A 310 -6.04 1.75 -30.30
C GLU A 310 -6.79 0.67 -31.08
N MET A 311 -7.89 0.19 -30.49
CA MET A 311 -8.86 -0.69 -31.14
C MET A 311 -10.25 -0.34 -30.60
N GLU A 312 -11.17 0.02 -31.51
CA GLU A 312 -12.58 0.35 -31.18
C GLU A 312 -12.70 1.39 -30.03
N GLY A 313 -11.93 2.48 -30.13
CA GLY A 313 -11.93 3.58 -29.15
C GLY A 313 -11.34 3.23 -27.78
N ARG A 314 -10.65 2.09 -27.64
CA ARG A 314 -9.97 1.65 -26.42
C ARG A 314 -8.49 1.39 -26.69
N GLN A 315 -7.62 1.70 -25.73
CA GLN A 315 -6.19 1.36 -25.80
C GLN A 315 -5.95 -0.03 -25.21
N TRP A 316 -5.40 -0.93 -26.01
CA TRP A 316 -5.10 -2.30 -25.60
C TRP A 316 -3.60 -2.58 -25.61
N PRO A 317 -3.05 -3.20 -24.55
CA PRO A 317 -1.64 -3.57 -24.55
C PRO A 317 -1.41 -4.73 -25.52
N HIS A 318 -0.51 -4.57 -26.48
CA HIS A 318 -0.13 -5.60 -27.44
C HIS A 318 1.13 -6.37 -27.04
N ARG A 319 1.80 -5.99 -25.94
CA ARG A 319 2.81 -6.81 -25.28
C ARG A 319 2.52 -6.97 -23.78
N MET A 320 2.64 -8.21 -23.30
CA MET A 320 2.45 -8.59 -21.91
C MET A 320 3.64 -9.44 -21.42
N GLU A 321 4.41 -8.94 -20.45
CA GLU A 321 5.43 -9.72 -19.75
C GLU A 321 4.88 -10.18 -18.40
N VAL A 322 5.03 -11.46 -18.08
CA VAL A 322 4.55 -12.10 -16.85
C VAL A 322 5.74 -12.66 -16.08
N ARG A 323 5.83 -12.32 -14.80
CA ARG A 323 6.92 -12.75 -13.90
C ARG A 323 6.35 -13.31 -12.61
N HIS A 324 7.11 -14.21 -11.99
CA HIS A 324 6.82 -14.73 -10.67
C HIS A 324 8.14 -14.97 -9.93
N GLY A 325 8.30 -14.34 -8.77
CA GLY A 325 9.58 -14.26 -8.08
C GLY A 325 10.66 -13.57 -8.94
N ASN A 326 11.65 -14.35 -9.38
CA ASN A 326 12.75 -13.85 -10.23
C ASN A 326 12.54 -14.19 -11.72
N ASP A 327 11.73 -15.20 -12.01
CA ASP A 327 11.64 -15.82 -13.32
C ASP A 327 10.63 -15.10 -14.22
N VAL A 328 10.94 -15.06 -15.52
CA VAL A 328 9.97 -14.68 -16.56
C VAL A 328 9.17 -15.92 -16.89
N PHE A 329 7.88 -15.91 -16.58
CA PHE A 329 6.96 -16.98 -16.94
C PHE A 329 6.60 -16.92 -18.43
N ALA A 330 6.29 -15.73 -18.93
CA ALA A 330 5.94 -15.50 -20.32
C ALA A 330 6.26 -14.06 -20.75
N ASP A 331 6.57 -13.87 -22.03
CA ASP A 331 6.59 -12.56 -22.69
C ASP A 331 5.83 -12.73 -24.00
N VAL A 332 4.64 -12.16 -24.08
CA VAL A 332 3.64 -12.42 -25.11
C VAL A 332 3.44 -11.18 -25.98
N GLN A 333 3.48 -11.36 -27.30
CA GLN A 333 3.01 -10.36 -28.26
C GLN A 333 1.64 -10.77 -28.79
N TRP A 334 0.63 -9.92 -28.58
CA TRP A 334 -0.74 -10.16 -29.02
C TRP A 334 -0.90 -9.81 -30.50
N LYS A 335 -1.23 -10.83 -31.30
CA LYS A 335 -1.55 -10.71 -32.74
C LYS A 335 -3.00 -10.26 -32.94
N LYS A 336 -3.89 -10.65 -32.03
CA LYS A 336 -5.33 -10.38 -32.09
C LYS A 336 -5.91 -10.29 -30.68
N ILE A 337 -6.79 -9.31 -30.48
CA ILE A 337 -7.59 -9.17 -29.27
C ILE A 337 -9.04 -9.02 -29.73
N GLU A 338 -9.94 -9.83 -29.18
CA GLU A 338 -11.36 -9.84 -29.54
C GLU A 338 -12.20 -9.69 -28.28
N VAL A 339 -13.12 -8.73 -28.30
CA VAL A 339 -14.14 -8.58 -27.26
C VAL A 339 -15.47 -9.02 -27.84
N ALA A 340 -15.98 -10.16 -27.38
CA ALA A 340 -17.30 -10.61 -27.77
C ALA A 340 -18.38 -9.65 -27.23
N PRO A 341 -19.55 -9.53 -27.89
CA PRO A 341 -20.71 -8.92 -27.27
C PRO A 341 -21.10 -9.71 -26.00
N ALA A 342 -21.69 -9.04 -25.01
CA ALA A 342 -22.20 -9.72 -23.83
C ALA A 342 -23.19 -10.82 -24.24
N VAL A 343 -22.94 -12.05 -23.76
CA VAL A 343 -23.94 -13.11 -23.81
C VAL A 343 -25.03 -12.72 -22.80
N PRO A 344 -26.29 -12.55 -23.22
CA PRO A 344 -27.36 -12.25 -22.27
C PRO A 344 -27.46 -13.41 -21.28
N ALA A 345 -27.45 -13.10 -19.98
CA ALA A 345 -27.57 -14.09 -18.93
C ALA A 345 -28.78 -14.99 -19.21
N LYS A 346 -28.53 -16.30 -19.29
CA LYS A 346 -29.58 -17.29 -19.49
C LYS A 346 -30.58 -17.12 -18.32
N PRO A 347 -31.88 -16.90 -18.57
CA PRO A 347 -32.83 -16.76 -17.48
C PRO A 347 -32.74 -18.01 -16.61
N ALA A 348 -32.64 -17.82 -15.29
CA ALA A 348 -32.62 -18.93 -14.36
C ALA A 348 -33.91 -19.74 -14.55
N ASP A 349 -33.78 -20.99 -14.98
CA ASP A 349 -34.93 -21.88 -15.20
C ASP A 349 -35.69 -22.04 -13.88
N ALA A 350 -36.91 -21.49 -13.85
CA ALA A 350 -37.83 -21.70 -12.75
C ALA A 350 -38.50 -23.06 -12.94
N SER A 351 -37.96 -24.11 -12.31
CA SER A 351 -38.53 -25.46 -12.21
C SER A 351 -38.05 -26.18 -10.96
#